data_AF-A0A1M7RD83-F1
#
_entry.id   AF-A0A1M7RD83-F1
#
_cell.length_a   1.000
_cell.length_b   1.000
_cell.length_c   1.000
_cell.angle_alpha   90.00
_cell.angle_beta   90.00
_cell.angle_gamma   90.00
#
_symmetry.space_group_name_H-M   'P 1'
#
loop_
_entity.id
_entity.type
_entity.pdbx_description
1 polymer ?
#
loop_
_entity_poly.entity_id
_entity_poly.type
_entity_poly.pdbx_seq_one_letter_code
_entity_poly.pdbx_strand_id
1 'polypeptide(L)'
;MSEPARSARPAPAPRSSQSRRGSAAFENADLEIEIDVAFEGPVFVISVAAQLAGMHPQTLRQYDRLGLVQPGRSAGGGRRYSARDVVLLREIARLSQEEGVNLAGIKRIIALTRQVRELEEQVEDLLAELRQARQEAADVRAAMPYRGELVPLSQTVLPVWRPKGR
;
A
#
# COMPACT_ATOMS: atom_id res chain seq x y z
N MET A 1 -73.61 -34.29 19.73
CA MET A 1 -72.56 -34.26 18.70
C MET A 1 -71.84 -32.94 18.88
N SER A 2 -70.70 -32.97 19.56
CA SER A 2 -70.07 -31.79 20.16
C SER A 2 -68.78 -31.45 19.43
N GLU A 3 -68.67 -30.20 18.98
CA GLU A 3 -67.48 -29.59 18.38
C GLU A 3 -66.26 -29.65 19.32
N PRO A 4 -65.07 -30.05 18.85
CA PRO A 4 -63.84 -29.88 19.61
C PRO A 4 -63.15 -28.54 19.32
N ALA A 5 -62.48 -28.06 20.37
CA ALA A 5 -61.90 -26.73 20.54
C ALA A 5 -60.77 -26.35 19.55
N ARG A 6 -60.75 -25.06 19.18
CA ARG A 6 -59.66 -24.39 18.46
C ARG A 6 -58.37 -24.35 19.29
N SER A 7 -57.31 -25.01 18.81
CA SER A 7 -55.96 -24.91 19.39
C SER A 7 -55.31 -23.57 19.02
N ALA A 8 -54.99 -22.75 20.02
CA ALA A 8 -54.23 -21.52 19.85
C ALA A 8 -52.75 -21.82 19.55
N ARG A 9 -52.21 -21.26 18.47
CA ARG A 9 -50.77 -21.24 18.17
C ARG A 9 -50.08 -20.19 19.06
N PRO A 10 -48.94 -20.49 19.72
CA PRO A 10 -48.15 -19.47 20.41
C PRO A 10 -47.36 -18.59 19.42
N ALA A 11 -47.20 -17.31 19.78
CA ALA A 11 -46.44 -16.31 19.05
C ALA A 11 -44.92 -16.60 19.03
N PRO A 12 -44.18 -16.22 17.97
CA PRO A 12 -42.73 -16.41 17.92
C PRO A 12 -42.01 -15.38 18.82
N ALA A 13 -41.00 -15.85 19.56
CA ALA A 13 -40.10 -15.03 20.38
C ALA A 13 -39.28 -14.03 19.53
N PRO A 14 -38.88 -12.86 20.09
CA PRO A 14 -38.03 -11.91 19.38
C PRO A 14 -36.61 -12.47 19.19
N ARG A 15 -36.10 -12.38 17.96
CA ARG A 15 -34.73 -12.76 17.60
C ARG A 15 -33.74 -11.83 18.31
N SER A 16 -32.79 -12.45 19.01
CA SER A 16 -31.66 -11.79 19.65
C SER A 16 -30.89 -10.92 18.65
N SER A 17 -30.66 -9.68 19.03
CA SER A 17 -29.72 -8.76 18.42
C SER A 17 -28.29 -9.26 18.66
N GLN A 18 -27.81 -10.14 17.80
CA GLN A 18 -26.39 -10.48 17.74
C GLN A 18 -25.82 -9.92 16.44
N SER A 19 -25.62 -8.61 16.46
CA SER A 19 -24.87 -7.88 15.44
C SER A 19 -23.57 -7.38 16.08
N ARG A 20 -22.48 -7.59 15.34
CA ARG A 20 -21.14 -6.98 15.49
C ARG A 20 -20.21 -7.60 16.54
N ARG A 21 -19.55 -8.68 16.13
CA ARG A 21 -18.09 -8.80 16.19
C ARG A 21 -17.62 -10.03 15.42
N GLY A 22 -17.52 -9.86 14.11
CA GLY A 22 -16.71 -10.70 13.23
C GLY A 22 -15.77 -9.77 12.48
N SER A 23 -14.72 -9.31 13.15
CA SER A 23 -13.65 -8.48 12.59
C SER A 23 -12.30 -9.08 12.99
N ALA A 24 -12.14 -10.36 12.71
CA ALA A 24 -10.88 -11.08 12.87
C ALA A 24 -10.91 -12.27 11.92
N ALA A 25 -10.60 -12.02 10.65
CA ALA A 25 -10.12 -13.00 9.66
C ALA A 25 -10.06 -12.33 8.28
N PHE A 26 -9.22 -11.31 8.14
CA PHE A 26 -8.51 -11.12 6.88
C PHE A 26 -7.04 -11.16 7.26
N GLU A 27 -6.64 -12.36 7.66
CA GLU A 27 -5.25 -12.76 7.73
C GLU A 27 -4.76 -12.62 6.28
N ASN A 28 -4.04 -11.53 6.02
CA ASN A 28 -3.49 -11.23 4.71
C ASN A 28 -2.46 -12.32 4.42
N ALA A 29 -2.91 -13.43 3.82
CA ALA A 29 -2.03 -14.37 3.18
C ALA A 29 -1.45 -13.66 1.97
N ASP A 30 -0.28 -13.04 2.17
CA ASP A 30 0.85 -12.96 1.25
C ASP A 30 0.51 -13.14 -0.25
N LEU A 31 -0.44 -12.36 -0.77
CA LEU A 31 -0.46 -12.02 -2.18
C LEU A 31 0.59 -10.91 -2.33
N GLU A 32 1.85 -11.30 -2.21
CA GLU A 32 2.97 -10.54 -2.76
C GLU A 32 2.78 -10.56 -4.28
N ILE A 33 1.87 -9.71 -4.76
CA ILE A 33 1.80 -9.36 -6.16
C ILE A 33 3.00 -8.43 -6.38
N GLU A 34 4.17 -9.03 -6.45
CA GLU A 34 5.42 -8.36 -6.77
C GLU A 34 5.36 -7.98 -8.27
N ILE A 35 4.54 -6.98 -8.59
CA ILE A 35 4.49 -6.37 -9.92
C ILE A 35 5.74 -5.51 -10.02
N ASP A 36 6.88 -6.15 -10.28
CA ASP A 36 8.10 -5.43 -10.55
C ASP A 36 7.93 -4.60 -11.84
N VAL A 37 7.93 -3.26 -11.68
CA VAL A 37 7.77 -2.25 -12.74
C VAL A 37 9.10 -1.69 -13.29
N ALA A 38 10.29 -2.30 -13.08
CA ALA A 38 11.54 -2.01 -13.87
C ALA A 38 12.22 -3.17 -14.73
N PHE A 39 11.91 -3.32 -16.03
CA PHE A 39 12.25 -4.42 -16.96
C PHE A 39 11.79 -4.02 -18.36
N GLU A 40 12.67 -3.34 -19.07
CA GLU A 40 12.50 -2.86 -20.45
C GLU A 40 12.89 -3.97 -21.44
N GLY A 41 12.27 -5.16 -21.29
CA GLY A 41 12.51 -6.32 -22.15
C GLY A 41 11.77 -6.26 -23.50
N PRO A 42 12.06 -7.20 -24.43
CA PRO A 42 11.61 -7.18 -25.82
C PRO A 42 10.10 -7.00 -25.94
N VAL A 43 9.70 -6.22 -26.94
CA VAL A 43 8.35 -5.68 -27.05
C VAL A 43 7.52 -6.48 -28.04
N PHE A 44 6.48 -7.14 -27.54
CA PHE A 44 5.60 -8.06 -28.26
C PHE A 44 4.42 -7.33 -28.92
N VAL A 45 4.02 -7.80 -30.10
CA VAL A 45 2.74 -7.42 -30.70
C VAL A 45 1.58 -8.19 -30.05
N ILE A 46 0.36 -7.70 -30.23
CA ILE A 46 -0.83 -8.27 -29.57
C ILE A 46 -1.02 -9.78 -29.79
N SER A 47 -0.72 -10.29 -30.98
CA SER A 47 -0.84 -11.72 -31.29
C SER A 47 0.13 -12.56 -30.47
N VAL A 48 1.40 -12.12 -30.41
CA VAL A 48 2.46 -12.79 -29.64
C VAL A 48 2.17 -12.70 -28.15
N ALA A 49 1.78 -11.52 -27.65
CA ALA A 49 1.44 -11.33 -26.25
C ALA A 49 0.25 -12.21 -25.82
N ALA A 50 -0.79 -12.31 -26.67
CA ALA A 50 -1.95 -13.17 -26.40
C ALA A 50 -1.56 -14.65 -26.33
N GLN A 51 -0.70 -15.10 -27.26
CA GLN A 51 -0.19 -16.47 -27.26
C GLN A 51 0.64 -16.78 -26.01
N LEU A 52 1.55 -15.87 -25.63
CA LEU A 52 2.38 -16.02 -24.43
C LEU A 52 1.55 -15.98 -23.14
N ALA A 53 0.44 -15.22 -23.14
CA ALA A 53 -0.48 -15.14 -22.02
C ALA A 53 -1.53 -16.27 -22.00
N GLY A 54 -1.53 -17.18 -22.99
CA GLY A 54 -2.47 -18.29 -23.07
C GLY A 54 -3.92 -17.88 -23.35
N MET A 55 -4.14 -16.73 -24.00
CA MET A 55 -5.48 -16.20 -24.25
C MET A 55 -5.72 -15.84 -25.71
N HIS A 56 -6.99 -15.68 -26.09
CA HIS A 56 -7.36 -15.25 -27.43
C HIS A 56 -7.01 -13.76 -27.65
N PRO A 57 -6.50 -13.34 -28.83
CA PRO A 57 -6.18 -11.94 -29.11
C PRO A 57 -7.36 -10.98 -28.89
N GLN A 58 -8.60 -11.43 -29.11
CA GLN A 58 -9.79 -10.62 -28.85
C GLN A 58 -10.00 -10.33 -27.36
N THR A 59 -9.71 -11.29 -26.49
CA THR A 59 -9.76 -11.14 -25.02
C THR A 59 -8.71 -10.14 -24.57
N LEU A 60 -7.48 -10.25 -25.10
CA LEU A 60 -6.43 -9.25 -24.83
C LEU A 60 -6.86 -7.84 -25.25
N ARG A 61 -7.48 -7.66 -26.43
CA ARG A 61 -8.03 -6.36 -26.83
C ARG A 61 -9.09 -5.83 -25.86
N GLN A 62 -9.90 -6.72 -25.28
CA GLN A 62 -10.90 -6.33 -24.30
C GLN A 62 -10.24 -5.83 -23.01
N TYR A 63 -9.26 -6.55 -22.48
CA TYR A 63 -8.54 -6.17 -21.26
C TYR A 63 -7.78 -4.85 -21.44
N ASP A 64 -7.16 -4.68 -22.60
CA ASP A 64 -6.45 -3.46 -22.97
C ASP A 64 -7.41 -2.26 -23.11
N ARG A 65 -8.60 -2.44 -23.72
CA ARG A 65 -9.65 -1.39 -23.74
C ARG A 65 -10.16 -1.03 -22.35
N LEU A 66 -10.21 -1.99 -21.42
CA LEU A 66 -10.59 -1.74 -20.03
C LEU A 66 -9.47 -1.03 -19.24
N GLY A 67 -8.27 -0.92 -19.82
CA GLY A 67 -7.10 -0.30 -19.23
C GLY A 67 -6.46 -1.17 -18.15
N LEU A 68 -6.60 -2.49 -18.23
CA LEU A 68 -5.94 -3.44 -17.32
C LEU A 68 -4.44 -3.56 -17.61
N VAL A 69 -4.04 -3.23 -18.84
CA VAL A 69 -2.65 -3.17 -19.28
C VAL A 69 -2.46 -1.88 -20.05
N GLN A 70 -1.27 -1.27 -19.93
CA GLN A 70 -0.91 -0.03 -20.64
C GLN A 70 0.26 -0.33 -21.58
N PRO A 71 -0.01 -0.85 -22.80
CA PRO A 71 1.06 -1.19 -23.71
C PRO A 71 1.77 0.07 -24.19
N GLY A 72 3.09 0.00 -24.32
CA GLY A 72 3.86 1.02 -25.01
C GLY A 72 3.38 1.20 -26.45
N ARG A 73 3.60 2.39 -27.01
CA ARG A 73 3.32 2.67 -28.43
C ARG A 73 4.63 2.58 -29.21
N SER A 74 4.60 1.86 -30.32
CA SER A 74 5.69 1.91 -31.31
C SER A 74 5.63 3.18 -32.15
N ALA A 75 6.74 3.55 -32.80
CA ALA A 75 6.81 4.67 -33.74
C ALA A 75 5.79 4.58 -34.89
N GLY A 76 5.32 3.37 -35.23
CA GLY A 76 4.26 3.13 -36.22
C GLY A 76 2.84 3.10 -35.63
N GLY A 77 2.64 3.53 -34.39
CA GLY A 77 1.32 3.60 -33.73
C GLY A 77 0.77 2.27 -33.20
N GLY A 78 1.45 1.14 -33.46
CA GLY A 78 1.08 -0.18 -32.96
C GLY A 78 1.32 -0.34 -31.46
N ARG A 79 0.38 -1.02 -30.78
CA ARG A 79 0.49 -1.39 -29.35
C ARG A 79 1.55 -2.47 -29.17
N ARG A 80 2.32 -2.33 -28.11
CA ARG A 80 3.56 -3.04 -27.91
C ARG A 80 3.65 -3.42 -26.42
N TYR A 81 3.50 -4.71 -26.16
CA TYR A 81 3.40 -5.29 -24.82
C TYR A 81 4.78 -5.76 -24.37
N SER A 82 5.18 -5.41 -23.16
CA SER A 82 6.40 -5.91 -22.54
C SER A 82 6.21 -7.34 -22.00
N ALA A 83 7.29 -7.99 -21.60
CA ALA A 83 7.22 -9.28 -20.90
C ALA A 83 6.38 -9.22 -19.62
N ARG A 84 6.35 -8.06 -18.94
CA ARG A 84 5.54 -7.89 -17.72
C ARG A 84 4.07 -7.80 -18.02
N ASP A 85 3.71 -7.11 -19.11
CA ASP A 85 2.32 -7.04 -19.53
C ASP A 85 1.79 -8.46 -19.74
N VAL A 86 2.61 -9.35 -20.32
CA VAL A 86 2.27 -10.77 -20.47
C VAL A 86 2.07 -11.46 -19.12
N VAL A 87 2.96 -11.26 -18.14
CA VAL A 87 2.80 -11.82 -16.78
C VAL A 87 1.51 -11.31 -16.12
N LEU A 88 1.28 -10.00 -16.18
CA LEU A 88 0.07 -9.37 -15.65
C LEU A 88 -1.20 -9.91 -16.33
N LEU A 89 -1.17 -10.13 -17.64
CA LEU A 89 -2.29 -10.70 -18.39
C LEU A 89 -2.60 -12.14 -17.99
N ARG A 90 -1.56 -12.95 -17.70
CA ARG A 90 -1.75 -14.32 -17.17
C ARG A 90 -2.40 -14.28 -15.80
N GLU A 91 -1.97 -13.34 -14.97
CA GLU A 91 -2.53 -13.16 -13.63
C GLU A 91 -3.98 -12.70 -13.66
N ILE A 92 -4.31 -11.70 -14.50
CA ILE A 92 -5.68 -11.26 -14.74
C ILE A 92 -6.55 -12.44 -15.20
N ALA A 93 -6.03 -13.28 -16.11
CA ALA A 93 -6.76 -14.45 -16.58
C ALA A 93 -7.00 -15.47 -15.46
N ARG A 94 -6.00 -15.72 -14.61
CA ARG A 94 -6.10 -16.60 -13.44
C ARG A 94 -7.17 -16.09 -12.46
N LEU A 95 -7.07 -14.84 -12.01
CA LEU A 95 -8.01 -14.22 -11.08
C LEU A 95 -9.44 -14.21 -11.64
N SER A 96 -9.60 -14.00 -12.94
CA SER A 96 -10.92 -13.98 -13.57
C SER A 96 -11.52 -15.38 -13.72
N GLN A 97 -10.71 -16.41 -14.00
CA GLN A 97 -11.21 -17.76 -14.31
C GLN A 97 -11.30 -18.66 -13.08
N GLU A 98 -10.31 -18.61 -12.18
CA GLU A 98 -10.22 -19.49 -11.02
C GLU A 98 -10.96 -18.90 -9.81
N GLU A 99 -10.78 -17.60 -9.56
CA GLU A 99 -11.36 -16.92 -8.39
C GLU A 99 -12.69 -16.20 -8.71
N GLY A 100 -13.08 -16.15 -9.98
CA GLY A 100 -14.32 -15.50 -10.42
C GLY A 100 -14.36 -13.99 -10.19
N VAL A 101 -13.19 -13.35 -10.07
CA VAL A 101 -13.10 -11.91 -9.81
C VAL A 101 -13.53 -11.14 -11.06
N ASN A 102 -14.44 -10.19 -10.89
CA ASN A 102 -14.86 -9.30 -11.98
C ASN A 102 -13.68 -8.43 -12.44
N LEU A 103 -13.55 -8.18 -13.75
CA LEU A 103 -12.54 -7.30 -14.35
C LEU A 103 -12.49 -5.90 -13.71
N ALA A 104 -13.64 -5.38 -13.25
CA ALA A 104 -13.68 -4.12 -12.50
C ALA A 104 -12.99 -4.21 -11.13
N GLY A 105 -13.11 -5.36 -10.47
CA GLY A 105 -12.39 -5.68 -9.23
C GLY A 105 -10.90 -5.82 -9.48
N ILE A 106 -10.51 -6.58 -10.50
CA ILE A 106 -9.09 -6.75 -10.89
C ILE A 106 -8.44 -5.40 -11.20
N LYS A 107 -9.14 -4.51 -11.94
CA LYS A 107 -8.66 -3.15 -12.20
C LYS A 107 -8.41 -2.36 -10.91
N ARG A 108 -9.30 -2.50 -9.93
CA ARG A 108 -9.19 -1.80 -8.64
C ARG A 108 -8.05 -2.37 -7.81
N ILE A 109 -7.85 -3.69 -7.81
CA ILE A 109 -6.71 -4.34 -7.16
C ILE A 109 -5.41 -3.80 -7.74
N ILE A 110 -5.24 -3.82 -9.07
CA ILE A 110 -4.03 -3.32 -9.74
C ILE A 110 -3.77 -1.85 -9.38
N ALA A 111 -4.82 -1.01 -9.39
CA ALA A 111 -4.69 0.40 -9.02
C ALA A 111 -4.27 0.58 -7.56
N LEU A 112 -4.85 -0.20 -6.64
CA LEU A 112 -4.50 -0.16 -5.22
C LEU A 112 -3.07 -0.66 -4.98
N THR A 113 -2.65 -1.75 -5.62
CA THR A 113 -1.28 -2.27 -5.52
C THR A 113 -0.27 -1.21 -5.97
N ARG A 114 -0.56 -0.47 -7.05
CA ARG A 114 0.29 0.65 -7.48
C ARG A 114 0.35 1.76 -6.42
N GLN A 115 -0.80 2.14 -5.85
CA GLN A 115 -0.84 3.18 -4.82
C GLN A 115 -0.08 2.77 -3.56
N VAL A 116 -0.20 1.50 -3.14
CA VAL A 116 0.56 0.97 -2.00
C VAL A 116 2.05 1.08 -2.27
N ARG A 117 2.52 0.63 -3.45
CA ARG A 117 3.93 0.75 -3.83
C ARG A 117 4.41 2.20 -3.86
N GLU A 118 3.63 3.12 -4.45
CA GLU A 118 3.98 4.56 -4.47
C GLU A 118 4.06 5.15 -3.05
N LEU A 119 3.19 4.71 -2.14
CA LEU A 119 3.21 5.12 -0.73
C LEU A 119 4.40 4.52 0.01
N GLU A 120 4.75 3.26 -0.25
CA GLU A 120 5.92 2.60 0.33
C GLU A 120 7.21 3.30 -0.09
N GLU A 121 7.35 3.62 -1.38
CA GLU A 121 8.48 4.40 -1.92
C GLU A 121 8.56 5.78 -1.23
N GLN A 122 7.44 6.49 -1.08
CA GLN A 122 7.40 7.78 -0.35
C GLN A 122 7.78 7.65 1.13
N VAL A 123 7.36 6.58 1.80
CA VAL A 123 7.72 6.32 3.20
C VAL A 123 9.21 6.06 3.31
N GLU A 124 9.80 5.28 2.40
CA GLU A 124 11.25 5.04 2.38
C GLU A 124 12.05 6.33 2.19
N ASP A 125 11.63 7.19 1.26
CA ASP A 125 12.23 8.50 1.00
C ASP A 125 12.19 9.41 2.23
N LEU A 126 11.00 9.56 2.85
CA LEU A 126 10.84 10.38 4.05
C LEU A 126 11.65 9.84 5.24
N LEU A 127 11.74 8.52 5.38
CA LEU A 127 12.59 7.90 6.40
C LEU A 127 14.08 8.12 6.13
N ALA A 128 14.50 8.20 4.86
CA ALA A 128 15.86 8.58 4.50
C ALA A 128 16.15 10.04 4.87
N GLU A 129 15.25 10.97 4.53
CA GLU A 129 15.37 12.39 4.89
C GLU A 129 15.43 12.60 6.41
N LEU A 130 14.54 11.96 7.18
CA LEU A 130 14.56 12.04 8.64
C LEU A 130 15.86 11.49 9.25
N ARG A 131 16.44 10.44 8.65
CA ARG A 131 17.74 9.91 9.09
C ARG A 131 18.85 10.92 8.85
N GLN A 132 18.87 11.56 7.67
CA GLN A 132 19.85 12.60 7.34
C GLN A 132 19.73 13.81 8.29
N ALA A 133 18.52 14.35 8.48
CA ALA A 133 18.30 15.49 9.38
C ALA A 133 18.70 15.19 10.84
N ARG A 134 18.47 13.96 11.31
CA ARG A 134 18.91 13.52 12.64
C ARG A 134 20.43 13.39 12.75
N GLN A 135 21.09 12.91 11.68
CA GLN A 135 22.56 12.84 11.63
C GLN A 135 23.15 14.25 11.66
N GLU A 136 22.67 15.16 10.81
CA GLU A 136 23.12 16.56 10.80
C GLU A 136 22.94 17.24 12.16
N ALA A 137 21.80 17.04 12.82
CA ALA A 137 21.57 17.57 14.16
C ALA A 137 22.51 16.96 15.21
N ALA A 138 22.83 15.67 15.09
CA ALA A 138 23.79 15.00 15.95
C ALA A 138 25.22 15.50 15.72
N ASP A 139 25.59 15.71 14.45
CA ASP A 139 26.90 16.22 14.05
C ASP A 139 27.09 17.66 14.49
N VAL A 140 26.09 18.53 14.32
CA VAL A 140 26.09 19.90 14.87
C VAL A 140 26.22 19.87 16.40
N ARG A 141 25.49 18.97 17.07
CA ARG A 141 25.57 18.82 18.53
C ARG A 141 26.96 18.33 18.98
N ALA A 142 27.57 17.41 18.24
CA ALA A 142 28.90 16.86 18.52
C ALA A 142 30.02 17.86 18.19
N ALA A 143 29.86 18.64 17.12
CA ALA A 143 30.81 19.66 16.67
C ALA A 143 30.74 20.96 17.50
N MET A 144 29.89 21.04 18.53
CA MET A 144 29.77 22.18 19.43
C MET A 144 30.33 21.82 20.82
N PRO A 145 31.67 21.92 21.05
CA PRO A 145 32.32 21.42 22.26
C PRO A 145 32.26 22.42 23.44
N TYR A 146 31.67 23.60 23.22
CA TYR A 146 31.67 24.69 24.19
C TYR A 146 30.27 25.30 24.34
N ARG A 147 29.41 24.62 25.10
CA ARG A 147 28.36 25.29 25.88
C ARG A 147 28.67 24.96 27.33
N GLY A 148 29.19 25.99 28.01
CA GLY A 148 30.00 25.87 29.22
C GLY A 148 29.40 25.02 30.32
N GLU A 149 30.32 24.48 31.12
CA GLU A 149 30.09 24.14 32.51
C GLU A 149 29.10 25.15 33.11
N LEU A 150 27.89 24.68 33.40
CA LEU A 150 27.04 25.37 34.36
C LEU A 150 27.79 25.27 35.68
N VAL A 151 28.60 26.28 35.99
CA VAL A 151 29.14 26.48 37.33
C VAL A 151 27.91 26.58 38.23
N PRO A 152 27.69 25.65 39.17
CA PRO A 152 26.63 25.83 40.14
C PRO A 152 26.94 27.13 40.86
N LEU A 153 26.01 28.10 40.85
CA LEU A 153 26.10 29.29 41.68
C LEU A 153 25.92 28.86 43.14
N SER A 154 26.92 28.20 43.71
CA SER A 154 27.06 28.11 45.16
C SER A 154 27.44 29.51 45.62
N GLN A 155 26.41 30.27 46.01
CA GLN A 155 26.50 31.45 46.87
C GLN A 155 27.48 32.52 46.37
N THR A 156 26.95 33.48 45.61
CA THR A 156 27.61 34.76 45.36
C THR A 156 27.91 35.46 46.69
N VAL A 157 29.12 35.31 47.21
CA VAL A 157 29.64 36.15 48.28
C VAL A 157 30.17 37.43 47.61
N LEU A 158 29.41 38.52 47.70
CA LEU A 158 29.83 39.83 47.20
C LEU A 158 31.10 40.28 47.94
N PRO A 159 32.23 40.53 47.25
CA PRO A 159 33.38 41.12 47.90
C PRO A 159 33.08 42.58 48.21
N VAL A 160 32.87 42.89 49.50
CA VAL A 160 32.88 44.28 49.98
C VAL A 160 34.32 44.77 49.94
N TRP A 161 34.61 45.65 48.99
CA TRP A 161 35.87 46.39 48.94
C TRP A 161 35.94 47.37 50.12
N ARG A 162 37.02 47.29 50.91
CA ARG A 162 37.37 48.30 51.94
C ARG A 162 38.70 48.96 51.56
N PRO A 163 38.75 50.29 51.41
CA PRO A 163 40.01 51.00 51.24
C PRO A 163 40.81 50.98 52.55
N LYS A 164 42.14 50.78 52.44
CA LYS A 164 43.07 50.96 53.56
C LYS A 164 43.28 52.45 53.82
N GLY A 165 42.90 52.90 55.01
CA GLY A 165 43.26 54.21 55.56
C GLY A 165 44.76 54.28 55.88
N ARG A 166 45.27 55.50 55.79
CA ARG A 166 46.67 55.93 55.70
C ARG A 166 47.48 55.72 56.98
#